data_AF-A0A2R4WUB4-F1
#
_entry.id   AF-A0A2R4WUB4-F1
#
_cell.length_a   1.000
_cell.length_b   1.000
_cell.length_c   1.000
_cell.angle_alpha   90.00
_cell.angle_beta   90.00
_cell.angle_gamma   90.00
#
_symmetry.space_group_name_H-M   'P 1'
#
loop_
_entity.id
_entity.type
_entity.pdbx_description
1 polymer ?
#
loop_
_entity_poly.entity_id
_entity_poly.type
_entity_poly.pdbx_seq_one_letter_code
_entity_poly.pdbx_strand_id
1 'polypeptide(L)'
;MRDVAAALGMALDGNANAIVDRIKGAEWQALVDGREAKIAADQGLFVVGGLKGGDQQEPSAHGHVVVVVAGPLARGLYPTAYWGRLGGVGERAKTVNWAWRAADRDKVVYAARSVP
;
A
#
# COMPACT_ATOMS: atom_id res chain seq x y z
N MET A 1 -9.93 1.28 -6.65
CA MET A 1 -8.68 0.50 -6.54
C MET A 1 -8.41 -0.41 -7.73
N ARG A 2 -9.44 -0.82 -8.47
CA ARG A 2 -9.27 -1.56 -9.73
C ARG A 2 -8.38 -0.81 -10.73
N ASP A 3 -8.51 0.51 -10.86
CA ASP A 3 -7.84 1.23 -11.96
C ASP A 3 -6.31 1.24 -11.95
N VAL A 4 -5.63 1.37 -10.82
CA VAL A 4 -4.15 1.48 -10.81
C VAL A 4 -3.50 0.12 -11.02
N ALA A 5 -4.02 -0.91 -10.36
CA ALA A 5 -3.50 -2.27 -10.48
C ALA A 5 -3.85 -2.85 -11.88
N ALA A 6 -5.07 -2.62 -12.38
CA ALA A 6 -5.45 -3.01 -13.73
C ALA A 6 -4.69 -2.23 -14.82
N ALA A 7 -4.41 -0.93 -14.62
CA ALA A 7 -3.57 -0.15 -15.53
C ALA A 7 -2.12 -0.67 -15.60
N LEU A 8 -1.65 -1.33 -14.54
CA LEU A 8 -0.34 -1.98 -14.48
C LEU A 8 -0.40 -3.49 -14.81
N GLY A 9 -1.54 -3.99 -15.30
CA GLY A 9 -1.72 -5.40 -15.67
C GLY A 9 -1.76 -6.37 -14.47
N MET A 10 -1.94 -5.85 -13.26
CA MET A 10 -1.80 -6.60 -12.02
C MET A 10 -3.15 -6.71 -11.31
N ALA A 11 -3.75 -7.90 -11.36
CA ALA A 11 -5.02 -8.17 -10.70
C ALA A 11 -4.82 -8.28 -9.17
N LEU A 12 -5.02 -7.17 -8.46
CA LEU A 12 -5.20 -7.19 -7.00
C LEU A 12 -6.65 -7.54 -6.67
N ASP A 13 -7.05 -8.78 -6.97
CA ASP A 13 -8.38 -9.28 -6.64
C ASP A 13 -8.45 -9.73 -5.17
N GLY A 14 -9.44 -9.22 -4.44
CA GLY A 14 -9.71 -9.55 -3.04
C GLY A 14 -10.10 -8.34 -2.18
N ASN A 15 -10.49 -8.59 -0.93
CA ASN A 15 -10.61 -7.53 0.07
C ASN A 15 -9.20 -7.09 0.54
N ALA A 16 -9.10 -5.93 1.18
CA ALA A 16 -7.81 -5.38 1.62
C ALA A 16 -6.99 -6.35 2.50
N ASN A 17 -7.66 -7.13 3.36
CA ASN A 17 -7.00 -8.14 4.20
C ASN A 17 -6.35 -9.23 3.35
N ALA A 18 -7.05 -9.75 2.35
CA ALA A 18 -6.51 -10.76 1.43
C ALA A 18 -5.34 -10.23 0.60
N ILE A 19 -5.35 -8.95 0.23
CA ILE A 19 -4.21 -8.30 -0.43
C ILE A 19 -3.01 -8.25 0.52
N VAL A 20 -3.20 -7.86 1.79
CA VAL A 20 -2.12 -7.86 2.80
C VAL A 20 -1.52 -9.26 2.98
N ASP A 21 -2.33 -10.32 2.91
CA ASP A 21 -1.83 -11.69 2.94
C ASP A 21 -1.05 -12.06 1.68
N ARG A 22 -1.56 -11.68 0.50
CA ARG A 22 -0.90 -11.96 -0.78
C ARG A 22 0.48 -11.31 -0.89
N ILE A 23 0.63 -10.06 -0.45
CA ILE A 23 1.90 -9.33 -0.54
C ILE A 23 2.97 -9.84 0.45
N LYS A 24 2.59 -10.74 1.37
CA LYS A 24 3.53 -11.47 2.24
C LYS A 24 3.98 -12.81 1.62
N GLY A 25 3.44 -13.18 0.47
CA GLY A 25 3.77 -14.41 -0.24
C GLY A 25 5.12 -14.34 -0.97
N ALA A 26 5.60 -15.49 -1.43
CA ALA A 26 6.94 -15.65 -2.02
C ALA A 26 7.19 -14.84 -3.32
N GLU A 27 6.13 -14.42 -4.02
CA GLU A 27 6.23 -13.60 -5.24
C GLU A 27 6.53 -12.11 -4.94
N TRP A 28 6.54 -11.74 -3.66
CA TRP A 28 6.74 -10.38 -3.21
C TRP A 28 7.98 -10.30 -2.33
N GLN A 29 8.78 -9.27 -2.58
CA GLN A 29 9.89 -8.91 -1.72
C GLN A 29 9.37 -8.03 -0.59
N ALA A 30 9.47 -8.50 0.66
CA ALA A 30 9.17 -7.69 1.83
C ALA A 30 10.14 -6.51 1.93
N LEU A 31 9.61 -5.34 2.24
CA LEU A 31 10.38 -4.11 2.44
C LEU A 31 10.34 -3.73 3.92
N VAL A 32 11.44 -3.19 4.42
CA VAL A 32 11.62 -2.87 5.84
C VAL A 32 10.70 -1.74 6.28
N ASP A 33 10.54 -0.71 5.45
CA ASP A 33 9.76 0.48 5.80
C ASP A 33 9.26 1.26 4.57
N GLY A 34 8.64 2.42 4.84
CA GLY A 34 8.15 3.34 3.82
C GLY A 34 9.24 4.00 2.96
N ARG A 35 10.51 4.01 3.42
CA ARG A 35 11.64 4.56 2.66
C ARG A 35 12.10 3.55 1.61
N GLU A 36 12.24 2.28 1.99
CA GLU A 36 12.51 1.21 1.03
C GLU A 36 11.37 1.06 0.02
N ALA A 37 10.12 1.23 0.46
CA ALA A 37 8.96 1.29 -0.42
C ALA A 37 9.07 2.40 -1.47
N LYS A 38 9.55 3.59 -1.08
CA LYS A 38 9.84 4.66 -2.04
C LYS A 38 10.96 4.27 -3.00
N ILE A 39 12.08 3.76 -2.50
CA ILE A 39 13.24 3.41 -3.33
C ILE A 39 12.84 2.38 -4.39
N ALA A 40 12.10 1.33 -3.97
CA ALA A 40 11.58 0.32 -4.89
C ALA A 40 10.64 0.92 -5.94
N ALA A 41 9.75 1.85 -5.56
CA ALA A 41 8.86 2.51 -6.51
C ALA A 41 9.60 3.45 -7.47
N ASP A 42 10.65 4.14 -7.00
CA ASP A 42 11.53 4.96 -7.85
C ASP A 42 12.33 4.10 -8.85
N GLN A 43 12.62 2.84 -8.49
CA GLN A 43 13.24 1.84 -9.38
C GLN A 43 12.26 1.21 -10.37
N GLY A 44 10.99 1.63 -10.37
CA GLY A 44 9.96 1.11 -11.27
C GLY A 44 9.36 -0.23 -10.82
N LEU A 45 9.65 -0.69 -9.61
CA LEU A 45 8.96 -1.84 -9.04
C LEU A 45 7.54 -1.47 -8.64
N PHE A 46 6.63 -2.45 -8.68
CA PHE A 46 5.31 -2.26 -8.11
C PHE A 46 5.34 -2.50 -6.62
N VAL A 47 4.99 -1.47 -5.87
CA VAL A 47 5.06 -1.49 -4.42
C VAL A 47 3.67 -1.34 -3.83
N VAL A 48 3.33 -2.23 -2.89
CA VAL A 48 2.06 -2.22 -2.16
C VAL A 48 2.34 -2.10 -0.68
N GLY A 49 1.64 -1.17 -0.04
CA GLY A 49 1.56 -1.08 1.42
C GLY A 49 0.20 -1.56 1.91
N GLY A 50 0.12 -2.14 3.09
CA GLY A 50 -1.16 -2.52 3.66
C GLY A 50 -1.15 -2.81 5.15
N LEU A 51 -2.33 -2.75 5.74
CA LEU A 51 -2.57 -3.09 7.15
C LEU A 51 -3.96 -3.72 7.25
N LYS A 52 -4.04 -4.89 7.87
CA LYS A 52 -5.32 -5.58 8.07
C LYS A 52 -6.20 -4.78 9.02
N GLY A 53 -7.50 -4.90 8.85
CA GLY A 53 -8.47 -4.21 9.70
C GLY A 53 -8.32 -4.59 11.18
N GLY A 54 -8.04 -5.86 11.48
CA GLY A 54 -7.82 -6.33 12.85
C GLY A 54 -6.52 -5.85 13.50
N ASP A 55 -5.54 -5.39 12.72
CA ASP A 55 -4.23 -4.93 13.21
C ASP A 55 -4.20 -3.41 13.46
N GLN A 56 -5.30 -2.72 13.12
CA GLN A 56 -5.50 -1.31 13.42
C GLN A 56 -5.77 -1.11 14.92
N GLN A 57 -5.42 0.08 15.42
CA GLN A 57 -5.67 0.50 16.80
C GLN A 57 -7.15 0.39 17.16
N GLU A 58 -8.03 0.71 16.22
CA GLU A 58 -9.45 0.38 16.29
C GLU A 58 -9.72 -0.75 15.28
N PRO A 59 -9.85 -2.01 15.73
CA PRO A 59 -10.08 -3.13 14.85
C PRO A 59 -11.30 -2.94 13.96
N SER A 60 -11.14 -3.20 12.66
CA SER A 60 -12.18 -3.08 11.64
C SER A 60 -12.31 -4.39 10.86
N ALA A 61 -13.52 -4.67 10.35
CA ALA A 61 -13.74 -5.77 9.40
C ALA A 61 -12.97 -5.56 8.08
N HIS A 62 -12.57 -4.33 7.79
CA HIS A 62 -11.90 -3.96 6.54
C HIS A 62 -10.52 -3.39 6.83
N GLY A 63 -9.50 -4.02 6.25
CA GLY A 63 -8.16 -3.44 6.16
C GLY A 63 -8.09 -2.31 5.15
N HIS A 64 -6.88 -1.79 4.99
CA HIS A 64 -6.57 -0.80 3.97
C HIS A 64 -5.30 -1.21 3.25
N VAL A 65 -5.22 -0.83 1.97
CA VAL A 65 -4.04 -1.06 1.14
C VAL A 65 -3.75 0.20 0.35
N VAL A 66 -2.52 0.37 -0.10
CA VAL A 66 -2.08 1.51 -0.88
C VAL A 66 -1.10 1.01 -1.93
N VAL A 67 -1.06 1.64 -3.09
CA VAL A 67 -0.01 1.41 -4.08
C VAL A 67 0.97 2.56 -3.99
N VAL A 68 2.21 2.28 -3.60
CA VAL A 68 3.26 3.29 -3.48
C VAL A 68 3.78 3.64 -4.87
N VAL A 69 4.01 4.93 -5.10
CA VAL A 69 4.52 5.46 -6.37
C VAL A 69 5.70 6.39 -6.14
N ALA A 70 6.49 6.59 -7.18
CA ALA A 70 7.58 7.56 -7.18
C ALA A 70 7.06 8.95 -6.78
N GLY A 71 7.72 9.56 -5.79
CA GLY A 71 7.28 10.83 -5.21
C GLY A 71 7.97 11.13 -3.88
N PRO A 72 7.71 12.31 -3.28
CA PRO A 72 8.31 12.69 -2.01
C PRO A 72 7.82 11.82 -0.84
N LEU A 73 8.62 11.75 0.23
CA LEU A 73 8.20 11.19 1.52
C LEU A 73 7.59 12.29 2.38
N ALA A 74 6.40 12.07 2.96
CA ALA A 74 5.95 12.90 4.08
C ALA A 74 6.82 12.62 5.31
N ARG A 75 7.34 13.70 5.92
CA ARG A 75 8.21 13.66 7.10
C ARG A 75 9.46 12.77 6.92
N GLY A 76 9.90 12.53 5.69
CA GLY A 76 11.03 11.64 5.40
C GLY A 76 10.77 10.16 5.74
N LEU A 77 9.51 9.75 5.91
CA LEU A 77 9.13 8.40 6.38
C LEU A 77 8.01 7.76 5.54
N TYR A 78 7.00 8.53 5.16
CA TYR A 78 5.77 7.97 4.57
C TYR A 78 5.69 8.24 3.07
N PRO A 79 5.67 7.20 2.22
CA PRO A 79 5.75 7.38 0.78
C PRO A 79 4.48 7.98 0.18
N THR A 80 4.62 8.53 -1.02
CA THR A 80 3.48 8.94 -1.84
C THR A 80 2.78 7.69 -2.36
N ALA A 81 1.46 7.64 -2.26
CA ALA A 81 0.71 6.47 -2.67
C ALA A 81 -0.66 6.83 -3.29
N TYR A 82 -1.22 5.86 -3.99
CA TYR A 82 -2.59 5.87 -4.49
C TYR A 82 -3.42 4.86 -3.71
N TRP A 83 -4.63 5.24 -3.28
CA TRP A 83 -5.58 4.28 -2.72
C TRP A 83 -7.03 4.55 -3.09
N GLY A 84 -7.85 3.49 -2.98
CA GLY A 84 -9.28 3.54 -3.16
C GLY A 84 -10.00 3.40 -1.82
N ARG A 85 -11.21 3.95 -1.72
CA ARG A 85 -12.14 3.67 -0.63
C ARG A 85 -13.22 2.71 -1.14
N LEU A 86 -13.62 1.74 -0.33
CA LEU A 86 -14.77 0.89 -0.63
C LEU A 86 -16.02 1.79 -0.67
N GLY A 87 -16.69 1.90 -1.82
CA GLY A 87 -17.90 2.71 -2.00
C GLY A 87 -17.71 4.21 -2.27
N GLY A 88 -16.53 4.68 -2.69
CA GLY A 88 -16.33 6.10 -3.02
C GLY A 88 -15.23 6.38 -4.04
N VAL A 89 -15.05 7.67 -4.37
CA VAL A 89 -13.91 8.14 -5.17
C VAL A 89 -12.65 7.99 -4.32
N GLY A 90 -11.70 7.16 -4.77
CA GLY A 90 -10.40 7.02 -4.12
C GLY A 90 -9.63 8.34 -4.16
N GLU A 91 -8.85 8.63 -3.12
CA GLU A 91 -7.99 9.81 -3.12
C GLU A 91 -6.69 9.51 -3.88
N ARG A 92 -6.43 10.29 -4.93
CA ARG A 92 -5.19 10.21 -5.70
C ARG A 92 -4.11 11.11 -5.08
N ALA A 93 -2.86 10.61 -5.03
CA ALA A 93 -1.64 11.38 -4.76
C ALA A 93 -1.55 12.05 -3.37
N LYS A 94 -1.91 11.33 -2.30
CA LYS A 94 -1.62 11.76 -0.93
C LYS A 94 -0.62 10.81 -0.27
N THR A 95 0.06 11.29 0.75
CA THR A 95 1.04 10.50 1.51
C THR A 95 0.34 9.57 2.50
N VAL A 96 0.92 8.40 2.74
CA VAL A 96 0.32 7.29 3.51
C VAL A 96 -0.20 7.67 4.91
N ASN A 97 0.32 8.75 5.51
CA ASN A 97 -0.18 9.29 6.78
C ASN A 97 -1.63 9.82 6.75
N TRP A 98 -2.26 9.90 5.57
CA TRP A 98 -3.68 10.20 5.40
C TRP A 98 -4.55 8.95 5.26
N ALA A 99 -3.95 7.81 4.91
CA ALA A 99 -4.63 6.52 4.77
C ALA A 99 -4.79 5.80 6.12
N TRP A 100 -3.91 6.09 7.08
CA TRP A 100 -3.93 5.52 8.43
C TRP A 100 -3.75 6.58 9.51
N ARG A 101 -4.32 6.31 10.69
CA ARG A 101 -4.06 7.11 11.89
C ARG A 101 -2.58 7.06 12.27
N ALA A 102 -2.13 8.04 13.05
CA ALA A 102 -0.74 8.11 13.50
C ALA A 102 -0.27 6.85 14.25
N ALA A 103 -1.19 6.18 14.98
CA ALA A 103 -0.92 4.94 15.70
C ALA A 103 -0.84 3.68 14.81
N ASP A 104 -1.28 3.78 13.56
CA ASP A 104 -1.42 2.64 12.63
C ASP A 104 -0.44 2.69 11.46
N ARG A 105 -0.05 3.90 11.03
CA ARG A 105 0.84 4.10 9.88
C ARG A 105 2.23 3.47 10.02
N ASP A 106 2.69 3.26 11.26
CA ASP A 106 4.00 2.62 11.54
C ASP A 106 3.89 1.08 11.59
N LYS A 107 2.67 0.52 11.52
CA LYS A 107 2.40 -0.93 11.43
C LYS A 107 2.20 -1.41 9.99
N VAL A 108 2.22 -0.49 9.02
CA VAL A 108 1.97 -0.81 7.62
C VAL A 108 3.09 -1.70 7.11
N VAL A 109 2.73 -2.85 6.55
CA VAL A 109 3.68 -3.71 5.85
C VAL A 109 3.80 -3.26 4.41
N TYR A 110 5.02 -3.31 3.87
CA TYR A 110 5.30 -2.97 2.48
C TYR A 110 5.94 -4.15 1.77
N ALA A 111 5.59 -4.32 0.50
CA ALA A 111 6.24 -5.30 -0.36
C ALA A 111 6.33 -4.80 -1.79
N ALA A 112 7.38 -5.21 -2.50
CA ALA A 112 7.63 -4.91 -3.90
C ALA A 112 7.56 -6.16 -4.77
N ARG A 113 7.20 -5.99 -6.03
CA ARG A 113 7.42 -7.00 -7.07
C ARG A 113 7.77 -6.34 -8.40
N SER A 114 8.47 -7.08 -9.25
CA SER A 114 8.67 -6.68 -10.64
C SER A 114 7.35 -6.72 -11.41
N VAL A 115 7.13 -5.73 -12.27
CA VAL A 115 6.04 -5.75 -13.26
C VAL A 115 6.60 -6.41 -14.53
N PRO A 116 5.90 -7.37 -15.16
CA PRO A 116 6.33 -7.97 -16.42
C PRO A 116 6.34 -6.99 -17.59
#